data_AF-U4QX14-F1
#
_entry.id   AF-U4QX14-F1
#
_cell.length_a   1.000
_cell.length_b   1.000
_cell.length_c   1.000
_cell.angle_alpha   90.00
_cell.angle_beta   90.00
_cell.angle_gamma   90.00
#
_symmetry.space_group_name_H-M   'P 1'
#
loop_
_entity.id
_entity.type
_entity.pdbx_description
1 polymer ?
#
loop_
_entity_poly.entity_id
_entity_poly.type
_entity_poly.pdbx_seq_one_letter_code
_entity_poly.pdbx_strand_id
1 'polypeptide(L)' 'MDNNEKLKYEIARELGLIEKVMKNGWKSLTPKETGRIGGLVTKRKKMQVQESQQI' A
#
# COMPACT_ATOMS: atom_id res chain seq x y z
N MET A 1 -14.03 6.00 3.93
CA MET A 1 -12.66 5.85 3.40
C MET A 1 -11.99 4.72 4.16
N ASP A 2 -11.79 3.58 3.53
CA ASP A 2 -11.16 2.41 4.14
C ASP A 2 -9.70 2.70 4.53
N ASN A 3 -9.30 2.33 5.76
CA ASN A 3 -7.93 2.47 6.27
C ASN A 3 -6.90 1.80 5.35
N ASN A 4 -7.31 0.74 4.65
CA ASN A 4 -6.46 0.02 3.70
C ASN A 4 -6.09 0.85 2.46
N GLU A 5 -6.97 1.76 2.05
CA GLU A 5 -6.76 2.58 0.87
C GLU A 5 -5.78 3.73 1.15
N LYS A 6 -5.92 4.39 2.31
CA LYS A 6 -4.93 5.36 2.80
C LYS A 6 -3.51 4.76 2.82
N LEU A 7 -3.37 3.55 3.36
CA LEU A 7 -2.07 2.91 3.47
C LEU A 7 -1.43 2.60 2.11
N LYS A 8 -2.24 2.17 1.13
CA LYS A 8 -1.78 1.99 -0.26
C LYS A 8 -1.21 3.28 -0.83
N TYR A 9 -1.92 4.40 -0.66
CA TYR A 9 -1.47 5.71 -1.15
C TYR A 9 -0.22 6.21 -0.41
N GLU A 10 -0.11 5.98 0.90
CA GLU A 10 1.09 6.30 1.66
C GLU A 10 2.32 5.55 1.14
N ILE A 11 2.18 4.24 0.89
CA ILE A 11 3.27 3.43 0.36
C ILE A 11 3.59 3.82 -1.09
N ALA A 12 2.57 4.09 -1.91
CA ALA A 12 2.79 4.62 -3.25
C ALA A 12 3.53 5.96 -3.22
N ARG A 13 3.28 6.82 -2.22
CA ARG A 13 3.98 8.09 -2.01
C ARG A 13 5.42 7.86 -1.60
N GLU A 14 5.68 6.94 -0.67
CA GLU A 14 7.04 6.59 -0.23
C GLU A 14 7.88 6.03 -1.39
N LEU A 15 7.26 5.22 -2.26
CA LEU A 15 7.91 4.64 -3.43
C LEU A 15 8.04 5.61 -4.63
N GLY A 16 7.52 6.85 -4.53
CA GLY A 16 7.51 7.82 -5.64
C GLY A 16 6.54 7.49 -6.77
N LEU A 17 5.60 6.58 -6.54
CA LEU A 17 4.61 6.09 -7.52
C LEU A 17 3.26 6.81 -7.42
N ILE A 18 3.08 7.64 -6.38
CA ILE A 18 1.83 8.33 -6.09
C ILE A 18 1.35 9.19 -7.25
N GLU A 19 2.24 9.93 -7.91
CA GLU A 19 1.87 10.78 -9.04
C GLU A 19 1.27 9.98 -10.19
N LYS A 20 1.86 8.80 -10.46
CA LYS A 20 1.40 7.89 -11.52
C LYS A 20 0.06 7.26 -11.16
N VAL A 21 -0.15 6.91 -9.89
CA VAL A 21 -1.45 6.42 -9.40
C VAL A 21 -2.50 7.51 -9.44
N MET A 22 -2.18 8.75 -9.07
CA MET A 22 -3.15 9.85 -9.08
C MET A 22 -3.51 10.30 -10.50
N LYS A 23 -2.54 10.33 -11.42
CA LYS A 23 -2.78 10.72 -12.82
C LYS A 23 -3.37 9.61 -13.68
N ASN A 24 -2.83 8.39 -13.57
CA ASN A 24 -3.15 7.29 -14.49
C ASN A 24 -3.84 6.11 -13.80
N GLY A 25 -4.01 6.14 -12.48
CA GLY A 25 -4.58 5.06 -11.69
C GLY A 25 -3.61 3.91 -11.43
N TRP A 26 -4.03 3.00 -10.56
CA TRP A 26 -3.30 1.77 -10.21
C TRP A 26 -3.01 0.87 -11.43
N LYS A 27 -3.80 0.99 -12.49
CA LYS A 27 -3.69 0.21 -13.73
C LYS A 27 -2.45 0.57 -14.56
N SER A 28 -1.87 1.75 -14.32
CA SER A 28 -0.71 2.27 -15.04
C SER A 28 0.63 1.83 -14.44
N LEU A 29 0.59 1.31 -13.21
CA LEU A 29 1.75 0.74 -12.56
C LEU A 29 2.07 -0.65 -13.11
N THR A 30 3.35 -0.98 -13.09
CA THR A 30 3.79 -2.33 -13.47
C THR A 30 3.37 -3.36 -12.41
N PRO A 31 3.21 -4.65 -12.77
CA PRO A 31 2.91 -5.71 -11.81
C PRO A 31 3.92 -5.77 -10.65
N LYS A 32 5.19 -5.43 -10.94
CA LYS A 32 6.27 -5.38 -9.94
C LYS A 32 6.05 -4.25 -8.92
N GLU A 33 5.63 -3.08 -9.37
CA GLU A 33 5.35 -1.91 -8.52
C GLU A 33 4.08 -2.11 -7.68
N THR A 34 2.97 -2.46 -8.33
CA THR A 34 1.69 -2.72 -7.66
C THR A 34 1.80 -3.90 -6.68
N GLY A 35 2.54 -4.95 -7.06
CA GLY A 35 2.82 -6.09 -6.19
C GLY A 35 3.62 -5.70 -4.95
N ARG A 36 4.59 -4.78 -5.07
CA ARG A 36 5.37 -4.28 -3.94
C ARG A 36 4.50 -3.49 -2.97
N ILE A 37 3.63 -2.61 -3.48
CA ILE A 37 2.67 -1.84 -2.68
C ILE A 37 1.69 -2.78 -1.95
N GLY A 38 1.08 -3.72 -2.67
CA GLY A 38 0.15 -4.70 -2.08
C GLY A 38 0.80 -5.60 -1.03
N GLY A 39 2.05 -6.01 -1.27
CA GLY A 39 2.85 -6.78 -0.31
C GLY A 39 3.15 -6.00 0.98
N LEU A 40 3.55 -4.73 0.85
CA LEU A 40 3.83 -3.85 2.00
C LEU A 40 2.57 -3.55 2.83
N VAL A 41 1.43 -3.30 2.17
CA VAL A 41 0.13 -3.11 2.83
C VAL A 41 -0.24 -4.36 3.63
N THR A 42 -0.12 -5.54 3.01
CA THR A 42 -0.43 -6.83 3.66
C THR A 42 0.52 -7.09 4.83
N LYS A 43 1.81 -6.78 4.68
CA LYS A 43 2.82 -6.94 5.73
C LYS A 43 2.53 -6.04 6.93
N ARG A 44 2.25 -4.74 6.70
CA ARG A 44 1.85 -3.81 7.78
C ARG A 44 0.57 -4.23 8.47
N LYS A 45 -0.43 -4.67 7.70
CA LYS A 45 -1.71 -5.15 8.26
C LYS A 45 -1.51 -6.40 9.12
N LYS A 46 -0.65 -7.35 8.70
CA LYS A 46 -0.26 -8.51 9.50
C LYS A 46 0.48 -8.10 10.78
N MET A 47 1.43 -7.16 10.71
CA MET A 47 2.16 -6.69 11.88
C MET A 47 1.23 -6.02 12.91
N GLN A 48 0.33 -5.14 12.46
CA GLN A 48 -0.65 -4.50 13.36
C GLN A 48 -1.57 -5.54 14.05
N VAL A 49 -2.00 -6.57 13.32
CA VAL A 49 -2.81 -7.65 13.89
C VAL A 49 -2.01 -8.49 14.88
N GLN A 50 -0.72 -8.77 14.61
CA GLN A 50 0.13 -9.51 15.54
C GLN A 50 0.46 -8.70 16.80
N GLU A 51 0.73 -7.41 16.67
CA GLU A 51 1.04 -6.51 17.79
C GLU A 51 -0.19 -6.30 18.71
N SER A 52 -1.40 -6.30 18.13
CA SER A 52 -2.65 -6.18 18.90
C SER A 52 -3.05 -7.46 19.65
N GLN A 53 -2.41 -8.60 19.40
CA GLN A 53 -2.71 -9.89 20.05
C GLN A 53 -1.74 -10.25 21.18
N GLN A 54 -0.81 -9.36 21.52
CA GLN A 54 0.18 -9.59 22.59
C GLN A 54 -0.14 -8.86 23.90
N ILE A 55 -1.38 -8.41 24.09
CA ILE A 55 -1.83 -7.73 25.32
C ILE A 55 -2.77 -8.64 26.11
#